data_AF-A0A1V5Z805-F1
#
_entry.id   AF-A0A1V5Z805-F1
#
_cell.length_a   1.000
_cell.length_b   1.000
_cell.length_c   1.000
_cell.angle_alpha   90.00
_cell.angle_beta   90.00
_cell.angle_gamma   90.00
#
_symmetry.space_group_name_H-M   'P 1'
#
loop_
_entity.id
_entity.type
_entity.pdbx_description
1 polymer ?
#
loop_
_entity_poly.entity_id
_entity_poly.type
_entity_poly.pdbx_seq_one_letter_code
_entity_poly.pdbx_strand_id
1 'polypeptide(L)'
;MFAYGTQGYSTLQEYFVLDEWLDRIKPDIVVWQFCRNDFINNSAELTRQSAKGQCHVDQPYLSEDGVIEYLNPGHGPLCRLLKHIPSRLFYSLAYRMDNRNGIPAMEHTIENTVERQGLEYPPFRRAVAATDRIFAMVRDRCGDIPVIAFNTDSREPYASAFTKICSTYTLPEIRDISRAIETAARNGETVYAGDGLHWNGAGHTLCGTLLAEALRPLCSK
;
A
#
# COMPACT_ATOMS: atom_id res chain seq x y z
N MET A 1 21.30 5.08 8.40
CA MET A 1 19.93 4.98 7.87
C MET A 1 19.97 4.06 6.65
N PHE A 2 19.17 3.01 6.66
CA PHE A 2 18.91 2.18 5.48
C PHE A 2 17.48 2.49 5.02
N ALA A 3 17.29 2.76 3.74
CA ALA A 3 16.00 3.09 3.17
C ALA A 3 15.71 2.14 2.01
N TYR A 4 14.50 1.58 2.01
CA TYR A 4 13.99 0.77 0.91
C TYR A 4 12.58 1.25 0.59
N GLY A 5 12.34 1.55 -0.67
CA GLY A 5 11.04 1.95 -1.17
C GLY A 5 10.94 1.59 -2.64
N THR A 6 9.78 1.12 -3.06
CA THR A 6 9.54 0.68 -4.44
C THR A 6 8.16 1.09 -4.87
N GLN A 7 8.04 1.55 -6.12
CA GLN A 7 6.75 1.93 -6.65
C GLN A 7 5.84 0.71 -6.78
N GLY A 8 4.58 0.86 -6.37
CA GLY A 8 3.52 -0.12 -6.58
C GLY A 8 3.55 -1.32 -5.62
N TYR A 9 4.47 -1.36 -4.65
CA TYR A 9 4.46 -2.39 -3.63
C TYR A 9 3.21 -2.29 -2.76
N SER A 10 2.70 -3.45 -2.36
CA SER A 10 1.71 -3.59 -1.29
C SER A 10 2.41 -3.80 0.06
N THR A 11 1.65 -3.68 1.15
CA THR A 11 2.16 -3.91 2.50
C THR A 11 2.76 -5.31 2.67
N LEU A 12 2.22 -6.33 1.96
CA LEU A 12 2.79 -7.68 2.01
C LEU A 12 4.17 -7.75 1.36
N GLN A 13 4.38 -7.02 0.26
CA GLN A 13 5.68 -6.96 -0.39
C GLN A 13 6.68 -6.18 0.47
N GLU A 14 6.24 -5.10 1.11
CA GLU A 14 7.04 -4.38 2.11
C GLU A 14 7.41 -5.27 3.29
N TYR A 15 6.50 -6.15 3.74
CA TYR A 15 6.81 -7.16 4.76
C TYR A 15 7.89 -8.15 4.29
N PHE A 16 7.89 -8.61 3.04
CA PHE A 16 8.96 -9.47 2.54
C PHE A 16 10.33 -8.78 2.53
N VAL A 17 10.35 -7.48 2.23
CA VAL A 17 11.58 -6.69 2.33
C VAL A 17 12.02 -6.60 3.78
N LEU A 18 11.11 -6.28 4.71
CA LEU A 18 11.42 -6.27 6.13
C LEU A 18 12.00 -7.61 6.56
N ASP A 19 11.32 -8.72 6.27
CA ASP A 19 11.70 -10.07 6.68
C ASP A 19 13.11 -10.47 6.18
N GLU A 20 13.43 -10.18 4.92
CA GLU A 20 14.73 -10.43 4.30
C GLU A 20 15.86 -9.60 4.93
N TRP A 21 15.59 -8.35 5.26
CA TRP A 21 16.64 -7.39 5.62
C TRP A 21 16.80 -7.16 7.13
N LEU A 22 15.79 -7.47 7.94
CA LEU A 22 15.76 -7.12 9.37
C LEU A 22 16.97 -7.67 10.14
N ASP A 23 17.31 -8.94 9.93
CA ASP A 23 18.43 -9.59 10.64
C ASP A 23 19.82 -9.16 10.13
N ARG A 24 19.87 -8.65 8.89
CA ARG A 24 21.10 -8.18 8.25
C ARG A 24 21.43 -6.76 8.67
N ILE A 25 20.41 -5.91 8.76
CA ILE A 25 20.54 -4.50 9.15
C ILE A 25 20.62 -4.37 10.67
N LYS A 26 19.82 -5.17 11.39
CA LYS A 26 19.62 -5.08 12.85
C LYS A 26 19.28 -3.65 13.29
N PRO A 27 18.19 -3.08 12.77
CA PRO A 27 17.85 -1.69 13.04
C PRO A 27 17.40 -1.51 14.50
N ASP A 28 17.75 -0.37 15.09
CA ASP A 28 17.21 0.04 16.39
C ASP A 28 15.75 0.50 16.31
N ILE A 29 15.32 0.97 15.13
CA ILE A 29 13.96 1.46 14.84
C ILE A 29 13.62 1.14 13.38
N VAL A 30 12.40 0.67 13.15
CA VAL A 30 11.80 0.56 11.81
C VAL A 30 10.84 1.74 11.61
N VAL A 31 11.01 2.46 10.49
CA VAL A 31 10.08 3.52 10.07
C VAL A 31 9.27 3.02 8.89
N TRP A 32 7.95 2.91 9.05
CA TRP A 32 7.02 2.40 8.05
C TRP A 32 6.26 3.55 7.37
N GLN A 33 6.46 3.71 6.08
CA GLN A 33 5.65 4.60 5.25
C GLN A 33 4.41 3.85 4.76
N PHE A 34 3.23 4.46 4.85
CA PHE A 34 1.98 3.88 4.35
C PHE A 34 1.29 4.83 3.37
N CYS A 35 0.52 4.28 2.44
CA CYS A 35 -0.32 5.03 1.50
C CYS A 35 -1.64 4.27 1.23
N ARG A 36 -2.64 4.91 0.62
CA ARG A 36 -3.90 4.22 0.26
C ARG A 36 -3.71 2.99 -0.64
N ASN A 37 -2.66 2.96 -1.49
CA ASN A 37 -2.45 1.86 -2.43
C ASN A 37 -2.08 0.58 -1.69
N ASP A 38 -1.58 0.65 -0.46
CA ASP A 38 -1.34 -0.51 0.38
C ASP A 38 -2.61 -1.33 0.60
N PHE A 39 -3.74 -0.69 0.88
CA PHE A 39 -5.02 -1.39 0.98
C PHE A 39 -5.44 -1.98 -0.37
N ILE A 40 -5.41 -1.17 -1.43
CA ILE A 40 -5.87 -1.59 -2.76
C ILE A 40 -5.04 -2.75 -3.32
N ASN A 41 -3.72 -2.72 -3.10
CA ASN A 41 -2.77 -3.70 -3.64
C ASN A 41 -2.65 -4.95 -2.76
N ASN A 42 -3.20 -4.95 -1.55
CA ASN A 42 -3.37 -6.19 -0.76
C ASN A 42 -4.60 -7.01 -1.20
N SER A 43 -5.37 -6.56 -2.18
CA SER A 43 -6.55 -7.26 -2.70
C SER A 43 -6.56 -7.33 -4.22
N ALA A 44 -6.35 -8.52 -4.78
CA ALA A 44 -6.34 -8.74 -6.24
C ALA A 44 -7.63 -8.26 -6.93
N GLU A 45 -8.77 -8.34 -6.23
CA GLU A 45 -10.06 -7.85 -6.71
C GLU A 45 -10.08 -6.32 -6.84
N LEU A 46 -9.55 -5.60 -5.85
CA LEU A 46 -9.47 -4.14 -5.87
C LEU A 46 -8.40 -3.67 -6.85
N THR A 47 -7.22 -4.32 -6.84
CA THR A 47 -6.11 -4.00 -7.74
C THR A 47 -6.53 -4.05 -9.20
N ARG A 48 -7.32 -5.06 -9.60
CA ARG A 48 -7.87 -5.20 -10.95
C ARG A 48 -8.80 -4.04 -11.36
N GLN A 49 -9.47 -3.41 -10.39
CA GLN A 49 -10.43 -2.33 -10.62
C GLN A 49 -9.81 -0.94 -10.39
N SER A 50 -8.54 -0.87 -10.03
CA SER A 50 -7.81 0.38 -9.88
C SER A 50 -7.23 0.82 -11.22
N ALA A 51 -7.45 2.08 -11.55
CA ALA A 51 -6.84 2.73 -12.69
C ALA A 51 -5.32 2.97 -12.50
N LYS A 52 -4.80 2.82 -11.27
CA LYS A 52 -3.40 3.07 -10.91
C LYS A 52 -2.66 1.82 -10.44
N GLY A 53 -3.35 0.92 -9.73
CA GLY A 53 -2.76 -0.22 -9.05
C GLY A 53 -2.61 -1.47 -9.93
N GLN A 54 -3.20 -1.51 -11.13
CA GLN A 54 -3.21 -2.70 -11.97
C GLN A 54 -1.83 -2.98 -12.60
N CYS A 55 -0.96 -3.66 -11.85
CA CYS A 55 0.28 -4.20 -12.38
C CYS A 55 -0.01 -5.56 -13.06
N HIS A 56 0.10 -5.65 -14.38
CA HIS A 56 -0.20 -6.87 -15.16
C HIS A 56 0.88 -7.97 -15.03
N VAL A 57 1.40 -8.18 -13.81
CA VAL A 57 2.39 -9.18 -13.44
C VAL A 57 1.92 -9.93 -12.19
N ASP A 58 2.46 -11.12 -11.94
CA ASP A 58 2.13 -11.85 -10.72
C ASP A 58 2.63 -11.09 -9.48
N GLN A 59 1.72 -10.88 -8.53
CA GLN A 59 1.97 -10.23 -7.24
C GLN A 59 1.51 -11.14 -6.10
N PRO A 60 2.16 -11.05 -4.92
CA PRO A 60 1.77 -11.83 -3.76
C PRO A 60 0.54 -11.20 -3.06
N TYR A 61 -0.39 -12.05 -2.62
CA TYR A 61 -1.57 -11.69 -1.84
C TYR A 61 -1.74 -12.64 -0.65
N LEU A 62 -2.18 -12.11 0.49
CA LEU A 62 -2.45 -12.91 1.69
C LEU A 62 -3.91 -13.38 1.68
N SER A 63 -4.13 -14.68 1.51
CA SER A 63 -5.47 -15.29 1.56
C SER A 63 -6.09 -15.24 2.97
N GLU A 64 -7.38 -15.56 3.08
CA GLU A 64 -8.08 -15.64 4.37
C GLU A 64 -7.49 -16.73 5.29
N ASP A 65 -6.98 -17.82 4.71
CA ASP A 65 -6.36 -18.94 5.43
C ASP A 65 -4.87 -18.70 5.79
N GLY A 66 -4.33 -17.51 5.49
CA GLY A 66 -2.94 -17.15 5.79
C GLY A 66 -1.92 -17.67 4.77
N VAL A 67 -2.36 -18.26 3.66
CA VAL A 67 -1.50 -18.69 2.56
C VAL A 67 -1.18 -17.50 1.65
N ILE A 68 0.09 -17.37 1.25
CA ILE A 68 0.52 -16.40 0.24
C ILE A 68 0.24 -16.98 -1.14
N GLU A 69 -0.62 -16.30 -1.91
CA GLU A 69 -0.96 -16.65 -3.27
C GLU A 69 -0.36 -15.65 -4.26
N TYR A 70 0.17 -16.15 -5.38
CA TYR A 70 0.65 -15.30 -6.46
C TYR A 70 -0.42 -15.19 -7.54
N LEU A 71 -0.92 -13.97 -7.76
CA LEU A 71 -1.96 -13.69 -8.73
C LEU A 71 -1.56 -12.50 -9.59
N ASN A 72 -1.88 -12.57 -10.88
CA ASN A 72 -1.82 -11.39 -11.74
C ASN A 72 -3.18 -10.67 -11.68
N PRO A 73 -3.27 -9.42 -11.21
CA PRO A 73 -4.53 -8.68 -11.20
C PRO A 73 -5.05 -8.38 -12.62
N GLY A 74 -4.19 -8.50 -13.65
CA GLY A 74 -4.57 -8.55 -15.06
C GLY A 74 -5.33 -9.81 -15.48
N HIS A 75 -5.28 -10.91 -14.71
CA HIS A 75 -6.03 -12.14 -14.98
C HIS A 75 -7.41 -12.11 -14.32
N GLY A 76 -8.44 -12.05 -15.16
CA GLY A 76 -9.84 -12.14 -14.72
C GLY A 76 -10.33 -13.59 -14.60
N PRO A 77 -11.65 -13.78 -14.50
CA PRO A 77 -12.25 -15.10 -14.34
C PRO A 77 -11.93 -16.07 -15.50
N LEU A 78 -11.84 -15.59 -16.75
CA LEU A 78 -11.56 -16.48 -17.90
C LEU A 78 -10.12 -16.97 -17.87
N CYS A 79 -9.15 -16.09 -17.61
CA CYS A 79 -7.76 -16.49 -17.44
C CYS A 79 -7.61 -17.53 -16.32
N ARG A 80 -8.32 -17.36 -15.20
CA ARG A 80 -8.30 -18.31 -14.09
C ARG A 80 -8.92 -19.66 -14.46
N LEU A 81 -10.02 -19.66 -15.21
CA LEU A 81 -10.67 -20.89 -15.68
C LEU A 81 -9.78 -21.66 -16.64
N LEU A 82 -9.12 -20.97 -17.57
CA LEU A 82 -8.32 -21.60 -18.62
C LEU A 82 -6.85 -21.82 -18.22
N LYS A 83 -6.43 -21.47 -16.99
CA LYS A 83 -5.03 -21.58 -16.55
C LYS A 83 -4.45 -22.99 -16.66
N HIS A 84 -5.30 -24.01 -16.60
CA HIS A 84 -4.92 -25.42 -16.69
C HIS A 84 -4.89 -25.98 -18.11
N ILE A 85 -5.36 -25.20 -19.10
CA ILE A 85 -5.38 -25.63 -20.49
C ILE A 85 -4.03 -25.24 -21.12
N PRO A 86 -3.24 -26.20 -21.65
CA PRO A 86 -1.91 -25.93 -22.22
C PRO A 86 -2.01 -25.31 -23.62
N SER A 87 -2.84 -24.29 -23.81
CA SER A 87 -3.05 -23.60 -25.07
C SER A 87 -2.84 -22.10 -24.91
N ARG A 88 -1.76 -21.60 -25.51
CA ARG A 88 -1.45 -20.17 -25.54
C ARG A 88 -2.51 -19.35 -26.30
N LEU A 89 -3.17 -19.96 -27.29
CA LEU A 89 -4.25 -19.31 -28.03
C LEU A 89 -5.46 -19.07 -27.13
N PHE A 90 -5.94 -20.11 -26.43
CA PHE A 90 -7.06 -19.97 -25.50
C PHE A 90 -6.74 -19.02 -24.35
N TYR A 91 -5.51 -19.09 -23.83
CA TYR A 91 -5.05 -18.18 -22.81
C TYR A 91 -5.03 -16.71 -23.29
N SER A 92 -4.51 -16.46 -24.50
CA SER A 92 -4.50 -15.12 -25.11
C SER A 92 -5.91 -14.59 -25.34
N LEU A 93 -6.83 -15.43 -25.81
CA LEU A 93 -8.23 -15.06 -26.00
C LEU A 93 -8.90 -14.71 -24.66
N ALA A 94 -8.72 -15.54 -23.62
CA ALA A 94 -9.23 -15.27 -22.29
C ALA A 94 -8.72 -13.94 -21.73
N TYR A 95 -7.41 -13.68 -21.87
CA TYR A 95 -6.81 -12.41 -21.43
C TYR A 95 -7.44 -11.20 -22.13
N ARG A 96 -7.64 -11.28 -23.45
CA ARG A 96 -8.28 -10.20 -24.21
C ARG A 96 -9.74 -10.01 -23.83
N MET A 97 -10.46 -11.10 -23.55
CA MET A 97 -11.85 -11.04 -23.11
C MET A 97 -11.99 -10.44 -21.71
N ASP A 98 -11.17 -10.89 -20.76
CA ASP A 98 -11.14 -10.39 -19.39
C ASP A 98 -10.80 -8.90 -19.35
N ASN A 99 -9.92 -8.43 -20.24
CA ASN A 99 -9.43 -7.05 -20.29
C ASN A 99 -10.00 -6.24 -21.47
N ARG A 100 -11.14 -6.64 -22.05
CA ARG A 100 -11.72 -5.98 -23.24
C ARG A 100 -12.09 -4.51 -23.01
N ASN A 101 -12.34 -4.14 -21.75
CA ASN A 101 -12.66 -2.77 -21.34
C ASN A 101 -11.41 -1.93 -21.01
N GLY A 102 -10.22 -2.51 -21.10
CA GLY A 102 -8.97 -1.85 -20.72
C GLY A 102 -8.85 -1.58 -19.21
N ILE A 103 -7.90 -0.70 -18.87
CA ILE A 103 -7.74 -0.14 -17.53
C ILE A 103 -8.87 0.86 -17.28
N PRO A 104 -9.51 0.87 -16.10
CA PRO A 104 -10.55 1.84 -15.78
C PRO A 104 -10.07 3.29 -15.95
N ALA A 105 -10.97 4.18 -16.38
CA ALA A 105 -10.70 5.62 -16.35
C ALA A 105 -10.62 6.14 -14.90
N MET A 106 -9.92 7.26 -14.67
CA MET A 106 -9.76 7.83 -13.33
C MET A 106 -11.09 8.19 -12.67
N GLU A 107 -12.11 8.63 -13.43
CA GLU A 107 -13.45 8.88 -12.88
C GLU A 107 -14.15 7.60 -12.37
N HIS A 108 -13.75 6.43 -12.88
CA HIS A 108 -14.38 5.14 -12.60
C HIS A 108 -13.49 4.20 -11.79
N THR A 109 -12.37 4.70 -11.27
CA THR A 109 -11.43 3.91 -10.48
C THR A 109 -12.05 3.42 -9.18
N ILE A 110 -11.61 2.25 -8.71
CA ILE A 110 -12.15 1.65 -7.48
C ILE A 110 -11.98 2.54 -6.25
N GLU A 111 -10.94 3.36 -6.21
CA GLU A 111 -10.66 4.27 -5.12
C GLU A 111 -11.83 5.23 -4.88
N ASN A 112 -12.47 5.73 -5.94
CA ASN A 112 -13.65 6.61 -5.81
C ASN A 112 -14.82 5.88 -5.14
N THR A 113 -14.98 4.58 -5.40
CA THR A 113 -16.03 3.76 -4.77
C THR A 113 -15.70 3.53 -3.30
N VAL A 114 -14.45 3.23 -2.99
CA VAL A 114 -13.97 3.05 -1.61
C VAL A 114 -14.11 4.35 -0.81
N GLU A 115 -13.73 5.50 -1.37
CA GLU A 115 -13.87 6.82 -0.75
C GLU A 115 -15.32 7.15 -0.42
N ARG A 116 -16.28 6.73 -1.26
CA ARG A 116 -17.72 6.94 -1.02
C ARG A 116 -18.33 5.98 -0.02
N GLN A 117 -17.97 4.70 -0.08
CA GLN A 117 -18.67 3.63 0.66
C GLN A 117 -17.95 3.20 1.93
N GLY A 118 -16.64 3.45 2.06
CA GLY A 118 -15.90 3.09 3.25
C GLY A 118 -15.92 1.59 3.55
N LEU A 119 -15.97 1.27 4.84
CA LEU A 119 -16.03 -0.11 5.35
C LEU A 119 -17.37 -0.83 5.07
N GLU A 120 -18.39 -0.11 4.61
CA GLU A 120 -19.63 -0.72 4.13
C GLU A 120 -19.39 -1.48 2.82
N TYR A 121 -18.37 -1.09 2.04
CA TYR A 121 -17.97 -1.83 0.85
C TYR A 121 -17.20 -3.11 1.22
N PRO A 122 -17.79 -4.31 1.04
CA PRO A 122 -17.17 -5.54 1.53
C PRO A 122 -15.77 -5.84 0.96
N PRO A 123 -15.48 -5.58 -0.33
CA PRO A 123 -14.13 -5.74 -0.86
C PRO A 123 -13.08 -4.88 -0.15
N PHE A 124 -13.40 -3.63 0.21
CA PHE A 124 -12.48 -2.78 0.98
C PHE A 124 -12.31 -3.28 2.40
N ARG A 125 -13.40 -3.69 3.06
CA ARG A 125 -13.31 -4.29 4.40
C ARG A 125 -12.40 -5.52 4.43
N ARG A 126 -12.46 -6.39 3.42
CA ARG A 126 -11.54 -7.53 3.28
C ARG A 126 -10.10 -7.08 3.08
N ALA A 127 -9.85 -6.07 2.26
CA ALA A 127 -8.52 -5.51 2.06
C ALA A 127 -7.94 -4.94 3.36
N VAL A 128 -8.73 -4.22 4.16
CA VAL A 128 -8.34 -3.74 5.48
C VAL A 128 -8.00 -4.91 6.41
N ALA A 129 -8.80 -5.98 6.42
CA ALA A 129 -8.51 -7.18 7.22
C ALA A 129 -7.24 -7.92 6.76
N ALA A 130 -6.92 -7.91 5.46
CA ALA A 130 -5.66 -8.44 4.96
C ALA A 130 -4.47 -7.59 5.43
N THR A 131 -4.56 -6.26 5.27
CA THR A 131 -3.53 -5.33 5.77
C THR A 131 -3.32 -5.46 7.27
N ASP A 132 -4.39 -5.56 8.06
CA ASP A 132 -4.32 -5.77 9.51
C ASP A 132 -3.52 -7.02 9.87
N ARG A 133 -3.81 -8.17 9.22
CA ARG A 133 -3.05 -9.41 9.42
C ARG A 133 -1.59 -9.30 8.98
N ILE A 134 -1.30 -8.54 7.93
CA ILE A 134 0.09 -8.26 7.52
C ILE A 134 0.81 -7.45 8.60
N PHE A 135 0.16 -6.46 9.22
CA PHE A 135 0.76 -5.73 10.33
C PHE A 135 0.94 -6.58 11.59
N ALA A 136 0.11 -7.60 11.82
CA ALA A 136 0.39 -8.62 12.83
C ALA A 136 1.71 -9.35 12.52
N MET A 137 1.93 -9.75 11.27
CA MET A 137 3.19 -10.38 10.83
C MET A 137 4.38 -9.43 11.00
N VAL A 138 4.24 -8.15 10.64
CA VAL A 138 5.27 -7.11 10.86
C VAL A 138 5.62 -7.00 12.34
N ARG A 139 4.62 -6.94 13.22
CA ARG A 139 4.86 -6.85 14.67
C ARG A 139 5.56 -8.07 15.21
N ASP A 140 5.11 -9.26 14.83
CA ASP A 140 5.72 -10.52 15.24
C ASP A 140 7.19 -10.59 14.80
N ARG A 141 7.44 -10.24 13.54
CA ARG A 141 8.79 -10.24 12.96
C ARG A 141 9.74 -9.24 13.62
N CYS A 142 9.25 -8.06 13.97
CA CYS A 142 10.04 -7.03 14.64
C CYS A 142 10.31 -7.34 16.12
N GLY A 143 9.47 -8.15 16.78
CA GLY A 143 9.56 -8.40 18.21
C GLY A 143 9.58 -7.09 19.01
N ASP A 144 10.66 -6.86 19.74
CA ASP A 144 10.87 -5.68 20.58
C ASP A 144 11.35 -4.44 19.79
N ILE A 145 11.72 -4.59 18.52
CA ILE A 145 12.15 -3.45 17.69
C ILE A 145 10.96 -2.49 17.51
N PRO A 146 11.09 -1.22 17.90
CA PRO A 146 10.07 -0.21 17.68
C PRO A 146 9.76 -0.05 16.19
N VAL A 147 8.46 -0.08 15.85
CA VAL A 147 7.98 0.21 14.50
C VAL A 147 7.15 1.48 14.61
N ILE A 148 7.60 2.53 13.92
CA ILE A 148 6.95 3.84 13.90
C ILE A 148 6.42 4.05 12.50
N ALA A 149 5.17 4.47 12.39
CA ALA A 149 4.52 4.57 11.10
C ALA A 149 4.15 6.01 10.77
N PHE A 150 4.06 6.32 9.47
CA PHE A 150 3.46 7.55 9.01
C PHE A 150 2.69 7.31 7.72
N ASN A 151 1.64 8.10 7.53
CA ASN A 151 0.80 8.01 6.35
C ASN A 151 1.11 9.17 5.39
N THR A 152 1.26 8.84 4.11
CA THR A 152 1.48 9.79 3.03
C THR A 152 0.18 10.33 2.42
N ASP A 153 -0.95 9.77 2.83
CA ASP A 153 -2.28 10.06 2.29
C ASP A 153 -3.31 10.31 3.40
N SER A 154 -3.87 11.52 3.45
CA SER A 154 -4.88 11.89 4.46
C SER A 154 -6.32 11.51 4.06
N ARG A 155 -6.53 10.93 2.87
CA ARG A 155 -7.88 10.64 2.37
C ARG A 155 -8.60 9.56 3.19
N GLU A 156 -9.87 9.82 3.46
CA GLU A 156 -10.79 8.84 4.04
C GLU A 156 -11.38 7.92 2.98
N PRO A 157 -11.66 6.64 3.29
CA PRO A 157 -11.58 5.97 4.60
C PRO A 157 -10.16 5.44 4.96
N TYR A 158 -9.17 5.63 4.09
CA TYR A 158 -7.87 4.97 4.23
C TYR A 158 -7.11 5.44 5.47
N ALA A 159 -7.12 6.75 5.73
CA ALA A 159 -6.44 7.35 6.89
C ALA A 159 -6.98 6.77 8.21
N SER A 160 -8.29 6.82 8.44
CA SER A 160 -8.89 6.26 9.65
C SER A 160 -8.68 4.74 9.79
N ALA A 161 -8.74 3.99 8.69
CA ALA A 161 -8.45 2.55 8.71
C ALA A 161 -7.00 2.27 9.11
N PHE A 162 -6.03 3.02 8.58
CA PHE A 162 -4.63 2.87 8.92
C PHE A 162 -4.34 3.26 10.38
N THR A 163 -4.88 4.40 10.83
CA THR A 163 -4.79 4.84 12.23
C THR A 163 -5.30 3.76 13.20
N LYS A 164 -6.39 3.07 12.83
CA LYS A 164 -6.91 1.96 13.64
C LYS A 164 -5.91 0.80 13.71
N ILE A 165 -5.31 0.40 12.59
CA ILE A 165 -4.28 -0.65 12.54
C ILE A 165 -3.07 -0.26 13.41
N CYS A 166 -2.57 0.98 13.27
CA CYS A 166 -1.49 1.49 14.11
C CYS A 166 -1.84 1.38 15.60
N SER A 167 -3.08 1.73 15.97
CA SER A 167 -3.55 1.65 17.36
C SER A 167 -3.64 0.19 17.84
N THR A 168 -4.17 -0.73 17.04
CA THR A 168 -4.27 -2.17 17.36
C THR A 168 -2.91 -2.77 17.70
N TYR A 169 -1.89 -2.41 16.93
CA TYR A 169 -0.55 -2.98 17.04
C TYR A 169 0.43 -2.09 17.82
N THR A 170 -0.08 -1.05 18.50
CA THR A 170 0.71 -0.09 19.31
C THR A 170 1.89 0.50 18.53
N LEU A 171 1.65 0.84 17.25
CA LEU A 171 2.59 1.54 16.39
C LEU A 171 2.47 3.04 16.62
N PRO A 172 3.49 3.75 17.13
CA PRO A 172 3.47 5.20 17.17
C PRO A 172 3.30 5.75 15.76
N GLU A 173 2.27 6.59 15.57
CA GLU A 173 1.92 7.16 14.27
C GLU A 173 2.29 8.65 14.21
N ILE A 174 3.08 9.05 13.21
CA ILE A 174 3.39 10.45 12.93
C ILE A 174 2.32 10.98 11.97
N ARG A 175 1.24 11.53 12.54
CA ARG A 175 -0.01 11.84 11.81
C ARG A 175 0.04 13.07 10.89
N ASP A 176 0.95 13.99 11.12
CA ASP A 176 0.87 15.33 10.52
C ASP A 176 1.61 15.48 9.18
N ILE A 177 2.27 14.43 8.69
CA ILE A 177 3.12 14.53 7.49
C ILE A 177 2.30 14.83 6.23
N SER A 178 1.29 14.01 5.92
CA SER A 178 0.44 14.24 4.73
C SER A 178 -0.26 15.59 4.77
N ARG A 179 -0.81 15.97 5.94
CA ARG A 179 -1.48 17.25 6.17
C ARG A 179 -0.54 18.45 6.01
N ALA A 180 0.71 18.34 6.46
CA ALA A 180 1.71 19.39 6.30
C ALA A 180 2.03 19.62 4.82
N ILE A 181 2.22 18.55 4.04
CA ILE A 181 2.46 18.62 2.59
C ILE A 181 1.27 19.24 1.87
N GLU A 182 0.05 18.82 2.18
CA GLU A 182 -1.17 19.39 1.61
C GLU A 182 -1.35 20.88 1.96
N THR A 183 -0.94 21.28 3.17
CA THR A 183 -1.01 22.68 3.60
C THR A 183 0.03 23.54 2.88
N ALA A 184 1.26 23.06 2.73
CA ALA A 184 2.29 23.72 1.94
C ALA A 184 1.82 23.93 0.48
N ALA A 185 1.25 22.88 -0.13
CA ALA A 185 0.69 22.97 -1.48
C ALA A 185 -0.44 24.01 -1.60
N ARG A 186 -1.36 24.03 -0.63
CA ARG A 186 -2.46 25.03 -0.58
C ARG A 186 -1.96 26.46 -0.39
N ASN A 187 -0.82 26.64 0.26
CA ASN A 187 -0.17 27.93 0.43
C ASN A 187 0.64 28.38 -0.80
N GLY A 188 0.61 27.60 -1.89
CA GLY A 188 1.29 27.93 -3.15
C GLY A 188 2.71 27.38 -3.25
N GLU A 189 3.15 26.54 -2.32
CA GLU A 189 4.46 25.89 -2.41
C GLU A 189 4.42 24.71 -3.40
N THR A 190 5.43 24.64 -4.27
CA THR A 190 5.58 23.51 -5.20
C THR A 190 6.20 22.32 -4.46
N VAL A 191 5.38 21.49 -3.83
CA VAL A 191 5.81 20.29 -3.07
C VAL A 191 5.52 18.96 -3.78
N TYR A 192 4.76 18.99 -4.88
CA TYR A 192 4.48 17.84 -5.72
C TYR A 192 5.30 17.87 -7.02
N ALA A 193 5.51 16.69 -7.60
CA ALA A 193 6.03 16.51 -8.95
C ALA A 193 4.98 16.91 -10.00
N GLY A 194 5.36 16.85 -11.28
CA GLY A 194 4.47 17.25 -12.39
C GLY A 194 3.18 16.43 -12.53
N ASP A 195 3.10 15.27 -11.87
CA ASP A 195 1.90 14.44 -11.81
C ASP A 195 0.90 14.86 -10.71
N GLY A 196 1.26 15.82 -9.86
CA GLY A 196 0.42 16.30 -8.76
C GLY A 196 0.14 15.28 -7.66
N LEU A 197 0.87 14.15 -7.63
CA LEU A 197 0.66 13.05 -6.68
C LEU A 197 1.92 12.72 -5.89
N HIS A 198 3.06 12.57 -6.57
CA HIS A 198 4.31 12.24 -5.90
C HIS A 198 4.95 13.51 -5.35
N TRP A 199 5.61 13.39 -4.19
CA TRP A 199 6.34 14.52 -3.63
C TRP A 199 7.60 14.80 -4.45
N ASN A 200 7.92 16.07 -4.67
CA ASN A 200 9.19 16.45 -5.25
C ASN A 200 10.27 16.61 -4.15
N GLY A 201 11.44 17.15 -4.49
CA GLY A 201 12.51 17.38 -3.52
C GLY A 201 12.10 18.25 -2.33
N ALA A 202 11.26 19.27 -2.53
CA ALA A 202 10.76 20.12 -1.44
C ALA A 202 9.77 19.35 -0.54
N GLY A 203 8.84 18.59 -1.13
CA GLY A 203 7.94 17.74 -0.36
C GLY A 203 8.68 16.67 0.46
N HIS A 204 9.67 16.00 -0.13
CA HIS A 204 10.52 15.06 0.59
C HIS A 204 11.36 15.73 1.69
N THR A 205 11.84 16.96 1.47
CA THR A 205 12.57 17.72 2.50
C THR A 205 11.68 18.05 3.69
N LEU A 206 10.44 18.47 3.44
CA LEU A 206 9.46 18.75 4.50
C LEU A 206 9.14 17.48 5.30
N CYS A 207 8.86 16.37 4.62
CA CYS A 207 8.65 15.07 5.27
C CYS A 207 9.86 14.66 6.13
N GLY A 208 11.07 14.71 5.57
CA GLY A 208 12.29 14.34 6.28
C GLY A 208 12.55 15.19 7.52
N THR A 209 12.23 16.49 7.45
CA THR A 209 12.33 17.40 8.61
C THR A 209 11.38 16.99 9.73
N LEU A 210 10.11 16.74 9.40
CA LEU A 210 9.10 16.32 10.38
C LEU A 210 9.42 14.95 10.99
N LEU A 211 9.90 14.00 10.18
CA LEU A 211 10.37 12.70 10.66
C LEU A 211 11.56 12.87 11.61
N ALA A 212 12.57 13.68 11.25
CA ALA A 212 13.74 13.91 12.09
C ALA A 212 13.36 14.54 13.44
N GLU A 213 12.42 15.48 13.47
CA GLU A 213 11.90 16.08 14.69
C GLU A 213 11.16 15.05 15.57
N ALA A 214 10.27 14.26 14.97
CA ALA A 214 9.49 13.25 15.68
C ALA A 214 10.36 12.10 16.23
N LEU A 215 11.42 11.72 15.51
CA LEU A 215 12.30 10.60 15.88
C LEU A 215 13.43 11.02 16.83
N ARG A 216 13.76 12.31 16.94
CA ARG A 216 14.86 12.81 17.78
C ARG A 216 14.85 12.28 19.23
N PRO A 217 13.71 12.23 19.94
CA PRO A 217 13.66 11.72 21.31
C PRO A 217 14.01 10.23 21.42
N LEU A 218 13.87 9.48 20.34
CA LEU A 218 14.11 8.03 20.31
C LEU A 218 15.56 7.70 19.94
N CYS A 219 16.22 8.55 19.15
CA CYS A 219 17.61 8.39 18.73
C CYS A 219 18.64 8.98 19.72
N SER A 220 18.19 9.68 20.77
CA SER A 220 19.09 10.36 21.73
C SER A 220 19.43 9.51 22.97
N LYS A 221 19.20 8.19 22.89
CA LYS A 221 19.60 7.20 23.91
C LYS A 221 20.82 6.44 23.41
#